data_AF-A0A2E7ZTC5-F1
#
_entry.id   AF-A0A2E7ZTC5-F1
#
_cell.length_a   1.000
_cell.length_b   1.000
_cell.length_c   1.000
_cell.angle_alpha   90.00
_cell.angle_beta   90.00
_cell.angle_gamma   90.00
#
_symmetry.space_group_name_H-M   'P 1'
#
loop_
_entity.id
_entity.type
_entity.pdbx_description
1 polymer ?
#
loop_
_entity_poly.entity_id
_entity_poly.type
_entity_poly.pdbx_seq_one_letter_code
_entity_poly.pdbx_strand_id
1 'polypeptide(L)'
;MRIKTQLTAALWCLIVSSIACQEPSTVVSPIVKASPPETRARSQRVHAAAITVRFSNSGVEPGSQRLGYDRLRVSAVFADADRNDVHLLAELIGPPLQVLPGQGLDRCVRSEGPWVGQGALSTPSPRAYLQLLDVGNLSLQAGKKRLPLQISMVPSLFSAVRGVRYDGDVDYGRSWLAHGSLKLVGTGGDNIAPFDVKMPVPRPVRITHVGGLPSRRGLITGLQDDREMTLRWGSVDGQAELQIWIGAEQGRGSDWIRCRLRDDGSFVVAPTLLQNLPRRSPRQPWLVVMVRSTQTAMPGFSGTPLRLELIDSVRVM
;
A
#
# COMPACT_ATOMS: atom_id res chain seq x y z
N MET A 1 -59.79 27.78 -11.10
CA MET A 1 -59.44 28.66 -12.24
C MET A 1 -58.02 28.31 -12.65
N ARG A 2 -57.79 27.34 -13.55
CA ARG A 2 -57.81 27.41 -15.04
C ARG A 2 -56.75 28.37 -15.65
N ILE A 3 -55.74 27.73 -16.28
CA ILE A 3 -55.11 28.04 -17.60
C ILE A 3 -54.05 29.19 -17.58
N LYS A 4 -52.84 29.16 -18.20
CA LYS A 4 -52.25 28.62 -19.47
C LYS A 4 -50.70 28.60 -19.29
N THR A 5 -49.94 27.52 -19.50
CA THR A 5 -49.19 27.12 -20.73
C THR A 5 -48.58 28.24 -21.59
N GLN A 6 -47.25 28.25 -21.81
CA GLN A 6 -46.61 28.39 -23.14
C GLN A 6 -45.18 27.79 -23.18
N LEU A 7 -45.00 26.86 -24.12
CA LEU A 7 -43.74 26.42 -24.72
C LEU A 7 -43.36 27.40 -25.84
N THR A 8 -42.06 27.61 -26.09
CA THR A 8 -41.56 28.00 -27.41
C THR A 8 -40.19 27.39 -27.69
N ALA A 9 -40.13 26.67 -28.80
CA ALA A 9 -38.95 26.16 -29.47
C ALA A 9 -38.74 26.94 -30.78
N ALA A 10 -37.50 27.17 -31.20
CA ALA A 10 -37.08 27.49 -32.57
C ALA A 10 -35.55 27.27 -32.64
N LEU A 11 -34.94 26.36 -33.42
CA LEU A 11 -35.02 26.00 -34.84
C LEU A 11 -34.14 26.90 -35.74
N TRP A 12 -33.04 26.27 -36.21
CA TRP A 12 -32.37 26.38 -37.53
C TRP A 12 -31.65 27.67 -37.96
N CYS A 13 -30.38 27.50 -38.35
CA CYS A 13 -29.83 28.13 -39.55
C CYS A 13 -28.85 27.17 -40.23
N LEU A 14 -29.23 26.73 -41.43
CA LEU A 14 -28.49 25.92 -42.39
C LEU A 14 -28.41 26.79 -43.65
N ILE A 15 -27.23 27.20 -44.10
CA ILE A 15 -27.04 27.74 -45.45
C ILE A 15 -25.78 27.14 -46.07
N VAL A 16 -26.03 26.54 -47.23
CA VAL A 16 -25.15 25.91 -48.20
C VAL A 16 -24.82 26.92 -49.31
N SER A 17 -23.60 26.88 -49.88
CA SER A 17 -23.23 27.12 -51.31
C SER A 17 -21.69 27.03 -51.41
N SER A 18 -21.04 26.06 -52.08
CA SER A 18 -20.94 25.78 -53.55
C SER A 18 -20.22 26.93 -54.29
N ILE A 19 -19.23 26.82 -55.20
CA ILE A 19 -18.43 25.81 -55.94
C ILE A 19 -17.23 26.60 -56.55
N ALA A 20 -16.03 26.01 -56.72
CA ALA A 20 -15.19 26.23 -57.92
C ALA A 20 -14.00 25.26 -58.01
N CYS A 21 -13.82 24.75 -59.23
CA CYS A 21 -12.78 23.90 -59.81
C CYS A 21 -11.33 24.18 -59.38
N GLN A 22 -10.52 23.12 -59.27
CA GLN A 22 -9.36 22.88 -60.15
C GLN A 22 -8.65 21.56 -59.81
N GLU A 23 -8.56 20.67 -60.80
CA GLU A 23 -7.57 19.59 -60.82
C GLU A 23 -6.19 20.18 -61.17
N PRO A 24 -5.14 19.68 -60.53
CA PRO A 24 -4.03 19.20 -61.33
C PRO A 24 -3.59 17.79 -60.90
N SER A 25 -3.59 16.90 -61.87
CA SER A 25 -2.99 15.57 -61.83
C SER A 25 -1.54 15.65 -61.38
N THR A 26 -1.26 15.21 -60.15
CA THR A 26 0.11 15.00 -59.67
C THR A 26 0.28 13.52 -59.39
N VAL A 27 1.16 12.87 -60.14
CA VAL A 27 1.60 11.50 -59.93
C VAL A 27 2.32 11.44 -58.58
N VAL A 28 1.64 10.97 -57.54
CA VAL A 28 2.24 10.72 -56.22
C VAL A 28 2.82 9.30 -56.26
N SER A 29 4.14 9.21 -56.39
CA SER A 29 4.87 7.99 -56.05
C SER A 29 4.56 7.59 -54.60
N PRO A 30 4.31 6.30 -54.29
CA PRO A 30 4.21 5.88 -52.90
C PRO A 30 5.59 6.02 -52.26
N ILE A 31 5.81 7.14 -51.57
CA ILE A 31 6.86 7.22 -50.56
C ILE A 31 6.43 6.26 -49.46
N VAL A 32 6.94 5.03 -49.54
CA VAL A 32 7.03 4.15 -48.38
C VAL A 32 7.88 4.91 -47.37
N LYS A 33 7.23 5.66 -46.48
CA LYS A 33 7.85 6.17 -45.26
C LYS A 33 8.25 4.92 -44.49
N ALA A 34 9.50 4.49 -44.67
CA ALA A 34 10.15 3.58 -43.76
C ALA A 34 9.93 4.16 -42.37
N SER A 35 9.11 3.48 -41.56
CA SER A 35 8.96 3.84 -40.16
C SER A 35 10.38 3.82 -39.59
N PRO A 36 10.81 4.89 -38.89
CA PRO A 36 12.13 4.88 -38.28
C PRO A 36 12.24 3.59 -37.46
N PRO A 37 13.38 2.87 -37.54
CA PRO A 37 13.54 1.65 -36.78
C PRO A 37 13.20 1.98 -35.33
N GLU A 38 12.11 1.41 -34.81
CA GLU A 38 11.82 1.46 -33.39
C GLU A 38 13.03 0.83 -32.72
N THR A 39 13.94 1.68 -32.25
CA THR A 39 15.01 1.29 -31.35
C THR A 39 14.30 0.80 -30.10
N ARG A 40 13.90 -0.47 -30.09
CA ARG A 40 13.34 -1.14 -28.92
C ARG A 40 14.41 -1.02 -27.87
N ALA A 41 14.24 -0.06 -26.97
CA ALA A 41 15.03 0.05 -25.77
C ALA A 41 15.05 -1.37 -25.17
N ARG A 42 16.23 -2.00 -25.10
CA ARG A 42 16.35 -3.34 -24.56
C ARG A 42 15.78 -3.28 -23.14
N SER A 43 14.62 -3.90 -22.96
CA SER A 43 14.02 -4.14 -21.65
C SER A 43 15.09 -4.72 -20.75
N GLN A 44 15.53 -3.94 -19.76
CA GLN A 44 16.48 -4.40 -18.75
C GLN A 44 15.68 -5.21 -17.74
N ARG A 45 15.66 -6.52 -17.95
CA ARG A 45 15.14 -7.47 -16.98
C ARG A 45 16.00 -7.47 -15.74
N VAL A 46 15.34 -7.53 -14.59
CA VAL A 46 15.99 -7.53 -13.29
C VAL A 46 15.30 -8.52 -12.36
N HIS A 47 16.09 -9.16 -11.50
CA HIS A 47 15.55 -9.86 -10.35
C HIS A 47 15.07 -8.84 -9.34
N ALA A 48 13.83 -8.98 -8.89
CA ALA A 48 13.22 -8.13 -7.90
C ALA A 48 12.53 -8.96 -6.82
N ALA A 49 12.46 -8.40 -5.62
CA ALA A 49 11.81 -9.01 -4.48
C ALA A 49 10.87 -7.99 -3.85
N ALA A 50 9.75 -8.48 -3.34
CA ALA A 50 8.89 -7.71 -2.45
C ALA A 50 8.57 -8.59 -1.26
N ILE A 51 9.01 -8.19 -0.07
CA ILE A 51 8.74 -8.89 1.18
C ILE A 51 8.22 -7.89 2.20
N THR A 52 7.12 -8.26 2.84
CA THR A 52 6.59 -7.54 4.00
C THR A 52 6.53 -8.45 5.21
N VAL A 53 7.10 -7.97 6.32
CA VAL A 53 6.98 -8.59 7.64
C VAL A 53 6.12 -7.67 8.50
N ARG A 54 4.89 -8.08 8.82
CA ARG A 54 3.92 -7.28 9.58
C ARG A 54 3.71 -7.85 10.96
N PHE A 55 3.88 -7.01 11.97
CA PHE A 55 3.38 -7.27 13.30
C PHE A 55 2.17 -6.39 13.54
N SER A 56 1.04 -7.00 13.90
CA SER A 56 -0.18 -6.26 14.18
C SER A 56 -0.60 -6.42 15.63
N ASN A 57 -0.88 -5.30 16.29
CA ASN A 57 -1.60 -5.27 17.56
C ASN A 57 -3.10 -5.07 17.29
N SER A 58 -3.80 -6.14 16.94
CA SER A 58 -5.26 -6.09 16.76
C SER A 58 -5.95 -6.30 18.11
N GLY A 59 -5.98 -5.27 18.96
CA GLY A 59 -6.79 -5.25 20.19
C GLY A 59 -8.30 -5.14 19.93
N VAL A 60 -8.76 -5.57 18.75
CA VAL A 60 -9.97 -5.06 18.10
C VAL A 60 -11.05 -6.15 17.90
N GLU A 61 -10.75 -7.41 18.22
CA GLU A 61 -11.80 -8.42 18.36
C GLU A 61 -12.61 -8.14 19.63
N PRO A 62 -13.92 -7.84 19.53
CA PRO A 62 -14.76 -7.64 20.70
C PRO A 62 -14.71 -8.88 21.60
N GLY A 63 -14.17 -8.73 22.81
CA GLY A 63 -14.02 -9.83 23.78
C GLY A 63 -12.62 -10.43 23.89
N SER A 64 -11.67 -10.10 23.00
CA SER A 64 -10.29 -10.54 23.16
C SER A 64 -9.56 -9.63 24.16
N GLN A 65 -9.12 -10.19 25.30
CA GLN A 65 -8.31 -9.46 26.29
C GLN A 65 -6.82 -9.40 25.88
N ARG A 66 -6.48 -9.87 24.68
CA ARG A 66 -5.11 -9.93 24.19
C ARG A 66 -4.69 -8.55 23.71
N LEU A 67 -4.07 -7.79 24.62
CA LEU A 67 -3.33 -6.59 24.27
C LEU A 67 -2.00 -7.05 23.68
N GLY A 68 -1.61 -6.65 22.47
CA GLY A 68 -0.26 -6.91 21.95
C GLY A 68 -0.09 -7.20 20.46
N TYR A 69 1.16 -7.04 20.00
CA TYR A 69 1.65 -7.53 18.71
C TYR A 69 1.62 -9.06 18.63
N ASP A 70 0.42 -9.61 18.59
CA ASP A 70 0.22 -11.02 18.86
C ASP A 70 0.22 -11.84 17.58
N ARG A 71 0.14 -11.19 16.42
CA ARG A 71 0.20 -11.83 15.11
C ARG A 71 1.38 -11.30 14.31
N LEU A 72 2.17 -12.22 13.76
CA LEU A 72 3.23 -11.97 12.80
C LEU A 72 2.80 -12.56 11.46
N ARG A 73 2.67 -11.72 10.44
CA ARG A 73 2.44 -12.13 9.06
C ARG A 73 3.65 -11.79 8.21
N VAL A 74 4.07 -12.74 7.39
CA VAL A 74 5.12 -12.57 6.39
C VAL A 74 4.52 -12.90 5.05
N SER A 75 4.74 -12.05 4.06
CA SER A 75 4.41 -12.33 2.66
C SER A 75 5.59 -11.92 1.79
N ALA A 76 5.99 -12.79 0.88
CA ALA A 76 7.13 -12.57 0.00
C ALA A 76 6.85 -13.07 -1.41
N VAL A 77 7.29 -12.31 -2.40
CA VAL A 77 7.36 -12.69 -3.81
C VAL A 77 8.72 -12.29 -4.37
N PHE A 78 9.20 -13.08 -5.31
CA PHE A 78 10.42 -12.83 -6.07
C PHE A 78 10.04 -12.92 -7.54
N ALA A 79 10.62 -12.09 -8.40
CA ALA A 79 10.29 -12.09 -9.80
C ALA A 79 11.47 -11.71 -10.69
N ASP A 80 11.44 -12.22 -11.91
CA ASP A 80 12.13 -11.63 -13.04
C ASP A 80 11.14 -10.67 -13.72
N ALA A 81 11.44 -9.38 -13.68
CA ALA A 81 10.55 -8.32 -14.14
C ALA A 81 11.31 -7.29 -14.97
N ASP A 82 10.61 -6.59 -15.86
CA ASP A 82 11.12 -5.34 -16.41
C ASP A 82 11.31 -4.34 -15.24
N ARG A 83 12.39 -3.59 -15.25
CA ARG A 83 12.65 -2.55 -14.24
C ARG A 83 11.47 -1.61 -14.04
N ASN A 84 10.72 -1.29 -15.10
CA ASN A 84 9.55 -0.41 -15.03
C ASN A 84 8.35 -1.07 -14.34
N ASP A 85 8.29 -2.39 -14.30
CA ASP A 85 7.17 -3.17 -13.76
C ASP A 85 7.41 -3.64 -12.31
N VAL A 86 8.57 -3.36 -11.72
CA VAL A 86 8.93 -3.75 -10.34
C VAL A 86 7.89 -3.27 -9.32
N HIS A 87 7.26 -2.12 -9.55
CA HIS A 87 6.24 -1.56 -8.67
C HIS A 87 5.01 -2.48 -8.50
N LEU A 88 4.71 -3.32 -9.50
CA LEU A 88 3.58 -4.25 -9.49
C LEU A 88 3.79 -5.39 -8.48
N LEU A 89 5.05 -5.73 -8.13
CA LEU A 89 5.33 -6.77 -7.12
C LEU A 89 4.79 -6.38 -5.74
N ALA A 90 4.80 -5.10 -5.43
CA ALA A 90 4.26 -4.58 -4.18
C ALA A 90 2.74 -4.77 -4.09
N GLU A 91 2.02 -4.86 -5.21
CA GLU A 91 0.59 -5.14 -5.23
C GLU A 91 0.27 -6.61 -4.92
N LEU A 92 1.16 -7.54 -5.31
CA LEU A 92 0.96 -8.99 -5.14
C LEU A 92 1.04 -9.45 -3.69
N ILE A 93 1.88 -8.84 -2.87
CA ILE A 93 1.97 -9.11 -1.42
C ILE A 93 0.97 -8.28 -0.60
N GLY A 94 0.08 -7.57 -1.29
CA GLY A 94 -0.83 -6.57 -0.75
C GLY A 94 -0.13 -5.22 -0.67
N PRO A 95 -0.84 -4.12 -0.98
CA PRO A 95 -0.22 -2.81 -1.10
C PRO A 95 0.64 -2.55 0.15
N PRO A 96 1.92 -2.16 -0.01
CA PRO A 96 2.66 -1.63 1.11
C PRO A 96 1.83 -0.49 1.67
N LEU A 97 1.92 -0.25 2.97
CA LEU A 97 1.34 0.97 3.52
C LEU A 97 2.08 2.12 2.82
N GLN A 98 1.48 2.66 1.75
CA GLN A 98 2.20 3.41 0.72
C GLN A 98 2.90 4.55 1.40
N VAL A 99 4.24 4.50 1.40
CA VAL A 99 5.05 5.65 1.75
C VAL A 99 4.68 6.70 0.73
N LEU A 100 4.02 7.76 1.17
CA LEU A 100 3.56 8.84 0.31
C LEU A 100 4.81 9.46 -0.34
N PRO A 101 5.07 9.20 -1.63
CA PRO A 101 6.31 9.63 -2.23
C PRO A 101 6.34 11.16 -2.26
N GLY A 102 7.47 11.73 -1.83
CA GLY A 102 7.68 13.19 -1.86
C GLY A 102 6.95 13.99 -0.77
N GLN A 103 6.27 13.36 0.19
CA GLN A 103 5.76 14.12 1.33
C GLN A 103 6.88 14.46 2.30
N GLY A 104 7.02 15.77 2.55
CA GLY A 104 7.81 16.27 3.67
C GLY A 104 7.29 15.70 4.98
N LEU A 105 8.19 15.60 5.96
CA LEU A 105 7.83 15.24 7.33
C LEU A 105 6.76 16.19 7.87
N ASP A 106 5.91 15.65 8.73
CA ASP A 106 4.83 16.34 9.44
C ASP A 106 3.75 16.90 8.51
N ARG A 107 3.54 16.24 7.38
CA ARG A 107 2.48 16.55 6.41
C ARG A 107 1.48 15.42 6.32
N CYS A 108 0.21 15.83 6.19
CA CYS A 108 -0.91 14.95 5.94
C CYS A 108 -1.46 15.23 4.54
N VAL A 109 -1.90 14.18 3.85
CA VAL A 109 -2.76 14.33 2.68
C VAL A 109 -4.01 13.51 2.84
N ARG A 110 -5.04 13.95 2.13
CA ARG A 110 -6.18 13.11 1.83
C ARG A 110 -5.81 12.19 0.66
N SER A 111 -6.15 10.93 0.79
CA SER A 111 -6.04 9.94 -0.28
C SER A 111 -7.37 9.24 -0.42
N GLU A 112 -7.82 9.08 -1.65
CA GLU A 112 -8.94 8.22 -1.99
C GLU A 112 -8.42 6.79 -2.21
N GLY A 113 -9.03 5.80 -1.56
CA GLY A 113 -8.90 4.39 -1.89
C GLY A 113 -9.48 3.48 -0.81
N PRO A 114 -9.71 2.19 -1.12
CA PRO A 114 -10.07 1.22 -0.10
C PRO A 114 -8.98 1.14 0.98
N TRP A 115 -9.39 0.73 2.18
CA TRP A 115 -8.45 0.38 3.25
C TRP A 115 -7.40 -0.61 2.72
N VAL A 116 -6.13 -0.45 3.13
CA VAL A 116 -4.98 -1.24 2.61
C VAL A 116 -4.97 -2.72 3.04
N GLY A 117 -6.04 -3.19 3.69
CA GLY A 117 -6.34 -4.62 3.83
C GLY A 117 -7.22 -5.22 2.72
N GLN A 118 -7.88 -4.37 1.92
CA GLN A 118 -8.74 -4.77 0.80
C GLN A 118 -8.08 -4.28 -0.49
N GLY A 119 -7.04 -4.99 -0.93
CA GLY A 119 -6.38 -4.70 -2.20
C GLY A 119 -7.39 -4.85 -3.34
N ALA A 120 -7.93 -3.73 -3.84
CA ALA A 120 -8.46 -3.69 -5.19
C ALA A 120 -7.23 -3.82 -6.09
N LEU A 121 -6.99 -5.02 -6.63
CA LEU A 121 -5.97 -5.22 -7.65
C LEU A 121 -6.29 -4.23 -8.77
N SER A 122 -5.39 -3.27 -8.98
CA SER A 122 -5.50 -2.39 -10.14
C SER A 122 -5.42 -3.29 -11.36
N THR A 123 -6.34 -3.17 -12.32
CA THR A 123 -6.33 -4.04 -13.50
C THR A 123 -4.95 -3.92 -14.17
N PRO A 124 -4.11 -4.98 -14.14
CA PRO A 124 -2.74 -4.85 -14.62
C PRO A 124 -2.79 -4.51 -16.11
N SER A 125 -1.85 -3.67 -16.55
CA SER A 125 -1.67 -3.42 -17.98
C SER A 125 -1.51 -4.78 -18.68
N PRO A 126 -2.25 -5.07 -19.77
CA PRO A 126 -2.25 -6.38 -20.44
C PRO A 126 -0.89 -6.78 -21.05
N ARG A 127 0.15 -5.98 -20.86
CA ARG A 127 1.52 -6.20 -21.36
C ARG A 127 2.56 -6.51 -20.28
N ALA A 128 2.24 -6.36 -18.99
CA ALA A 128 3.19 -6.67 -17.92
C ALA A 128 3.17 -8.18 -17.66
N TYR A 129 4.23 -8.89 -18.04
CA TYR A 129 4.42 -10.31 -17.68
C TYR A 129 5.41 -10.41 -16.54
N LEU A 130 4.93 -10.79 -15.36
CA LEU A 130 5.71 -11.03 -14.15
C LEU A 130 5.88 -12.54 -13.96
N GLN A 131 7.11 -13.01 -14.16
CA GLN A 131 7.49 -14.38 -13.83
C GLN A 131 7.97 -14.42 -12.38
N LEU A 132 7.17 -15.00 -11.50
CA LEU A 132 7.58 -15.21 -10.12
C LEU A 132 8.60 -16.34 -10.04
N LEU A 133 9.69 -16.09 -9.32
CA LEU A 133 10.84 -16.98 -9.16
C LEU A 133 10.68 -17.83 -7.90
N ASP A 134 11.08 -19.09 -8.00
CA ASP A 134 11.24 -19.96 -6.84
C ASP A 134 12.66 -19.78 -6.25
N VAL A 135 12.72 -19.40 -4.98
CA VAL A 135 13.97 -19.22 -4.21
C VAL A 135 14.23 -20.39 -3.25
N GLY A 136 13.56 -21.52 -3.46
CA GLY A 136 13.63 -22.71 -2.63
C GLY A 136 12.97 -22.51 -1.27
N ASN A 137 13.56 -23.09 -0.23
CA ASN A 137 13.05 -22.97 1.13
C ASN A 137 13.34 -21.57 1.68
N LEU A 138 12.28 -20.85 2.03
CA LEU A 138 12.35 -19.54 2.65
C LEU A 138 11.96 -19.63 4.12
N SER A 139 12.73 -18.97 5.00
CA SER A 139 12.41 -18.93 6.43
C SER A 139 12.79 -17.61 7.07
N LEU A 140 11.97 -17.17 8.02
CA LEU A 140 12.26 -16.03 8.90
C LEU A 140 12.85 -16.56 10.21
N GLN A 141 13.90 -15.93 10.71
CA GLN A 141 14.59 -16.32 11.94
C GLN A 141 14.68 -15.16 12.92
N ALA A 142 14.58 -15.47 14.22
CA ALA A 142 14.77 -14.54 15.33
C ALA A 142 15.46 -15.29 16.48
N GLY A 143 16.74 -15.01 16.72
CA GLY A 143 17.55 -15.80 17.65
C GLY A 143 17.58 -17.29 17.24
N LYS A 144 17.10 -18.18 18.12
CA LYS A 144 16.99 -19.63 17.86
C LYS A 144 15.67 -20.03 17.19
N LYS A 145 14.70 -19.11 17.05
CA LYS A 145 13.40 -19.39 16.46
C LYS A 145 13.48 -19.33 14.94
N ARG A 146 12.74 -20.22 14.28
CA ARG A 146 12.64 -20.30 12.83
C ARG A 146 11.19 -20.51 12.43
N LEU A 147 10.73 -19.72 11.47
CA LEU A 147 9.43 -19.80 10.84
C LEU A 147 9.66 -20.13 9.37
N PRO A 148 9.47 -21.39 8.96
CA PRO A 148 9.43 -21.71 7.54
C PRO A 148 8.22 -21.02 6.91
N LEU A 149 8.41 -20.41 5.74
CA LEU A 149 7.32 -19.82 4.98
C LEU A 149 6.72 -20.87 4.06
N GLN A 150 5.39 -20.93 4.02
CA GLN A 150 4.63 -21.83 3.18
C GLN A 150 4.66 -21.34 1.74
N ILE A 151 4.92 -22.28 0.83
CA ILE A 151 4.93 -22.06 -0.61
C ILE A 151 3.50 -22.20 -1.13
N SER A 152 3.02 -21.17 -1.84
CA SER A 152 1.75 -21.18 -2.55
C SER A 152 1.98 -20.89 -4.02
N MET A 153 1.41 -21.73 -4.89
CA MET A 153 1.42 -21.51 -6.33
C MET A 153 0.40 -20.42 -6.66
N VAL A 154 0.82 -19.37 -7.36
CA VAL A 154 -0.08 -18.36 -7.91
C VAL A 154 -0.53 -18.83 -9.29
N PRO A 155 -1.77 -19.31 -9.45
CA PRO A 155 -2.26 -19.73 -10.74
C PRO A 155 -2.31 -18.54 -11.70
N SER A 156 -2.12 -18.81 -12.99
CA SER A 156 -2.21 -17.82 -14.07
C SER A 156 -3.65 -17.38 -14.32
N LEU A 157 -4.35 -16.88 -13.31
CA LEU A 157 -5.74 -16.42 -13.42
C LEU A 157 -5.85 -15.06 -14.11
N PHE A 158 -4.73 -14.32 -14.20
CA PHE A 158 -4.70 -12.96 -14.75
C PHE A 158 -3.80 -12.79 -15.97
N SER A 159 -3.44 -13.89 -16.66
CA SER A 159 -2.51 -14.00 -17.83
C SER A 159 -1.12 -13.34 -17.70
N ALA A 160 -0.90 -12.55 -16.66
CA ALA A 160 0.24 -11.67 -16.46
C ALA A 160 1.18 -12.12 -15.33
N VAL A 161 0.74 -12.97 -14.40
CA VAL A 161 1.53 -13.38 -13.23
C VAL A 161 1.50 -14.89 -13.07
N ARG A 162 2.67 -15.52 -12.96
CA ARG A 162 2.81 -16.97 -12.72
C ARG A 162 4.02 -17.24 -11.84
N GLY A 163 3.86 -18.17 -10.88
CA GLY A 163 4.98 -18.79 -10.16
C GLY A 163 4.68 -18.92 -8.67
N VAL A 164 5.66 -18.62 -7.83
CA VAL A 164 5.62 -18.91 -6.39
C VAL A 164 5.44 -17.66 -5.53
N ARG A 165 4.59 -17.78 -4.51
CA ARG A 165 4.46 -16.85 -3.40
C ARG A 165 4.77 -17.58 -2.08
N TYR A 166 5.35 -16.86 -1.14
CA TYR A 166 5.65 -17.37 0.19
C TYR A 166 4.87 -16.62 1.25
N ASP A 167 4.22 -17.33 2.15
CA ASP A 167 3.46 -16.74 3.25
C ASP A 167 3.79 -17.43 4.57
N GLY A 168 3.72 -16.67 5.66
CA GLY A 168 3.82 -17.18 7.02
C GLY A 168 2.88 -16.41 7.92
N ASP A 169 2.20 -17.12 8.81
CA ASP A 169 1.28 -16.51 9.78
C ASP A 169 1.45 -17.26 11.10
N VAL A 170 1.87 -16.54 12.15
CA VAL A 170 2.04 -17.14 13.48
C VAL A 170 1.45 -16.23 14.55
N ASP A 171 0.78 -16.88 15.49
CA ASP A 171 0.46 -16.28 16.77
C ASP A 171 1.75 -16.14 17.61
N TYR A 172 1.75 -15.22 18.57
CA TYR A 172 2.88 -14.86 19.45
C TYR A 172 3.99 -14.00 18.83
N GLY A 173 3.61 -13.05 17.97
CA GLY A 173 4.53 -12.09 17.33
C GLY A 173 5.46 -11.34 18.30
N ARG A 174 5.01 -10.98 19.51
CA ARG A 174 5.84 -10.30 20.54
C ARG A 174 7.17 -11.00 20.81
N SER A 175 7.16 -12.32 20.82
CA SER A 175 8.32 -13.12 21.16
C SER A 175 9.39 -13.10 20.06
N TRP A 176 9.02 -12.67 18.85
CA TRP A 176 9.93 -12.40 17.74
C TRP A 176 10.55 -11.01 17.85
N LEU A 177 9.75 -10.01 18.27
CA LEU A 177 10.20 -8.63 18.44
C LEU A 177 11.31 -8.49 19.50
N ALA A 178 11.28 -9.33 20.54
CA ALA A 178 12.25 -9.31 21.63
C ALA A 178 13.71 -9.56 21.19
N HIS A 179 13.94 -10.09 19.99
CA HIS A 179 15.30 -10.38 19.48
C HIS A 179 15.98 -9.16 18.83
N GLY A 180 15.28 -8.05 18.61
CA GLY A 180 15.84 -6.79 18.07
C GLY A 180 16.30 -6.84 16.60
N SER A 181 16.45 -8.04 16.02
CA SER A 181 16.73 -8.24 14.60
C SER A 181 16.06 -9.52 14.10
N LEU A 182 15.64 -9.50 12.85
CA LEU A 182 15.17 -10.68 12.13
C LEU A 182 16.15 -11.01 11.01
N LYS A 183 16.15 -12.28 10.61
CA LYS A 183 16.95 -12.76 9.50
C LYS A 183 16.05 -13.53 8.53
N LEU A 184 15.97 -13.08 7.29
CA LEU A 184 15.32 -13.82 6.20
C LEU A 184 16.38 -14.69 5.52
N VAL A 185 16.12 -15.98 5.42
CA VAL A 185 17.06 -16.96 4.84
C VAL A 185 16.36 -17.75 3.74
N GLY A 186 16.91 -17.67 2.53
CA GLY A 186 16.48 -18.45 1.36
C GLY A 186 17.57 -19.42 0.93
N THR A 187 17.21 -20.66 0.60
CA THR A 187 18.18 -21.67 0.13
C THR A 187 18.65 -21.44 -1.30
N GLY A 188 17.99 -20.56 -2.05
CA GLY A 188 18.21 -20.41 -3.48
C GLY A 188 17.40 -21.44 -4.29
N GLY A 189 17.32 -21.18 -5.59
CA GLY A 189 16.63 -22.00 -6.60
C GLY A 189 17.39 -21.95 -7.92
N ASP A 190 16.78 -22.44 -9.01
CA ASP A 190 17.46 -22.66 -10.30
C ASP A 190 18.22 -21.44 -10.86
N ASN A 191 17.77 -20.23 -10.55
CA ASN A 191 18.39 -18.97 -11.02
C ASN A 191 18.69 -17.98 -9.90
N ILE A 192 18.60 -18.41 -8.64
CA ILE A 192 18.75 -17.56 -7.47
C ILE A 192 19.73 -18.22 -6.51
N ALA A 193 20.85 -17.54 -6.24
CA ALA A 193 21.81 -17.99 -5.24
C ALA A 193 21.18 -17.98 -3.83
N PRO A 194 21.65 -18.84 -2.91
CA PRO A 194 21.27 -18.75 -1.51
C PRO A 194 21.54 -17.35 -0.95
N PHE A 195 20.68 -16.89 -0.05
CA PHE A 195 20.81 -15.56 0.54
C PHE A 195 20.41 -15.54 2.01
N ASP A 196 20.96 -14.56 2.70
CA ASP A 196 20.67 -14.24 4.09
C ASP A 196 20.60 -12.71 4.20
N VAL A 197 19.50 -12.21 4.77
CA VAL A 197 19.29 -10.77 4.96
C VAL A 197 18.88 -10.52 6.39
N LYS A 198 19.71 -9.78 7.11
CA LYS A 198 19.43 -9.32 8.48
C LYS A 198 18.76 -7.95 8.44
N MET A 199 17.62 -7.82 9.12
CA MET A 199 16.87 -6.57 9.24
C MET A 199 16.72 -6.16 10.71
N PRO A 200 16.93 -4.88 11.06
CA PRO A 200 16.66 -4.39 12.41
C PRO A 200 15.15 -4.35 12.67
N VAL A 201 14.74 -4.81 13.85
CA VAL A 201 13.35 -4.69 14.31
C VAL A 201 13.22 -3.33 14.99
N PRO A 202 12.36 -2.42 14.50
CA PRO A 202 12.13 -1.16 15.18
C PRO A 202 11.44 -1.38 16.52
N ARG A 203 11.46 -0.38 17.40
CA ARG A 203 10.76 -0.47 18.68
C ARG A 203 9.25 -0.60 18.44
N PRO A 204 8.53 -1.43 19.22
CA PRO A 204 7.07 -1.53 19.14
C PRO A 204 6.40 -0.17 19.33
N VAL A 205 5.53 0.24 18.41
CA VAL A 205 4.76 1.49 18.51
C VAL A 205 3.43 1.21 19.21
N ARG A 206 2.96 2.13 20.05
CA ARG A 206 1.66 1.97 20.71
C ARG A 206 0.98 3.30 20.89
N ILE A 207 -0.18 3.47 20.27
CA ILE A 207 -1.07 4.62 20.43
C ILE A 207 -1.58 4.61 21.88
N THR A 208 -1.19 5.63 22.63
CA THR A 208 -1.56 5.79 24.04
C THR A 208 -2.69 6.78 24.22
N HIS A 209 -2.78 7.81 23.37
CA HIS A 209 -3.83 8.83 23.45
C HIS A 209 -4.27 9.31 22.06
N VAL A 210 -5.54 9.70 21.96
CA VAL A 210 -6.15 10.36 20.80
C VAL A 210 -7.05 11.49 21.29
N GLY A 211 -6.78 12.72 20.83
CA GLY A 211 -7.49 13.93 21.28
C GLY A 211 -7.43 14.14 22.80
N GLY A 212 -6.29 13.81 23.42
CA GLY A 212 -6.10 13.89 24.87
C GLY A 212 -6.75 12.76 25.68
N LEU A 213 -7.53 11.88 25.05
CA LEU A 213 -8.18 10.75 25.71
C LEU A 213 -7.29 9.51 25.67
N PRO A 214 -7.17 8.75 26.77
CA PRO A 214 -6.34 7.55 26.81
C PRO A 214 -6.96 6.40 26.02
N SER A 215 -6.13 5.71 25.23
CA SER A 215 -6.51 4.48 24.52
C SER A 215 -6.65 3.33 25.51
N ARG A 216 -7.86 2.80 25.65
CA ARG A 216 -8.16 1.66 26.52
C ARG A 216 -8.61 0.50 25.65
N ARG A 217 -7.79 -0.55 25.58
CA ARG A 217 -8.07 -1.76 24.77
C ARG A 217 -8.37 -1.44 23.29
N GLY A 218 -7.56 -0.56 22.69
CA GLY A 218 -7.74 -0.20 21.28
C GLY A 218 -8.96 0.68 21.02
N LEU A 219 -9.53 1.32 22.05
CA LEU A 219 -10.75 2.11 21.95
C LEU A 219 -10.59 3.50 22.56
N ILE A 220 -11.17 4.49 21.88
CA ILE A 220 -11.31 5.88 22.30
C ILE A 220 -12.79 6.24 22.20
N THR A 221 -13.35 6.80 23.27
CA THR A 221 -14.76 7.23 23.33
C THR A 221 -14.86 8.67 23.78
N GLY A 222 -15.75 9.45 23.18
CA GLY A 222 -16.03 10.83 23.61
C GLY A 222 -15.09 11.88 23.02
N LEU A 223 -14.41 11.57 21.91
CA LEU A 223 -13.70 12.57 21.12
C LEU A 223 -14.71 13.56 20.51
N GLN A 224 -14.39 14.86 20.53
CA GLN A 224 -15.22 15.89 19.89
C GLN A 224 -14.74 16.11 18.45
N ASP A 225 -15.68 16.20 17.50
CA ASP A 225 -15.39 16.26 16.06
C ASP A 225 -14.75 17.60 15.62
N ASP A 226 -14.89 18.65 16.43
CA ASP A 226 -14.50 20.03 16.12
C ASP A 226 -13.14 20.45 16.71
N ARG A 227 -12.44 19.54 17.38
CA ARG A 227 -11.16 19.82 18.03
C ARG A 227 -9.97 19.25 17.28
N GLU A 228 -8.81 19.86 17.52
CA GLU A 228 -7.53 19.29 17.12
C GLU A 228 -7.36 17.89 17.69
N MET A 229 -7.04 16.93 16.83
CA MET A 229 -6.77 15.57 17.27
C MET A 229 -5.28 15.41 17.54
N THR A 230 -4.91 15.52 18.82
CA THR A 230 -3.55 15.18 19.27
C THR A 230 -3.41 13.68 19.46
N LEU A 231 -2.51 13.06 18.72
CA LEU A 231 -2.10 11.67 18.87
C LEU A 231 -0.84 11.59 19.74
N ARG A 232 -0.76 10.60 20.63
CA ARG A 232 0.47 10.32 21.41
C ARG A 232 0.77 8.83 21.43
N TRP A 233 2.04 8.46 21.40
CA TRP A 233 2.47 7.06 21.43
C TRP A 233 3.64 6.83 22.38
N GLY A 234 3.78 5.57 22.82
CA GLY A 234 4.58 5.24 24.01
C GLY A 234 6.09 5.04 23.79
N SER A 235 6.57 4.99 22.56
CA SER A 235 7.99 4.72 22.26
C SER A 235 8.45 5.56 21.09
N VAL A 236 9.68 6.05 21.16
CA VAL A 236 10.33 6.76 20.05
C VAL A 236 11.44 5.90 19.47
N ASP A 237 11.47 5.81 18.15
CA ASP A 237 12.49 5.16 17.35
C ASP A 237 12.92 6.09 16.20
N GLY A 238 13.90 6.95 16.47
CA GLY A 238 14.37 7.97 15.52
C GLY A 238 15.05 7.43 14.25
N GLN A 239 15.15 6.11 14.08
CA GLN A 239 15.70 5.48 12.87
C GLN A 239 14.62 4.89 11.95
N ALA A 240 13.41 4.67 12.47
CA ALA A 240 12.31 4.10 11.71
C ALA A 240 11.45 5.19 11.06
N GLU A 241 10.84 4.87 9.92
CA GLU A 241 9.81 5.74 9.35
C GLU A 241 8.50 5.56 10.12
N LEU A 242 7.82 6.66 10.43
CA LEU A 242 6.53 6.66 11.11
C LEU A 242 5.44 7.30 10.25
N GLN A 243 4.30 6.62 10.17
CA GLN A 243 3.11 7.08 9.47
C GLN A 243 1.85 6.90 10.30
N ILE A 244 0.86 7.76 10.09
CA ILE A 244 -0.49 7.65 10.66
C ILE A 244 -1.54 7.70 9.57
N TRP A 245 -2.58 6.90 9.77
CA TRP A 245 -3.64 6.67 8.82
C TRP A 245 -4.96 6.80 9.58
N ILE A 246 -5.84 7.69 9.13
CA ILE A 246 -7.11 7.98 9.80
C ILE A 246 -8.21 7.95 8.77
N GLY A 247 -9.24 7.14 9.01
CA GLY A 247 -10.38 7.03 8.10
C GLY A 247 -11.51 6.21 8.71
N ALA A 248 -12.63 6.11 8.02
CA ALA A 248 -13.74 5.28 8.48
C ALA A 248 -13.42 3.79 8.29
N GLU A 249 -13.64 2.96 9.31
CA GLU A 249 -13.38 1.52 9.23
C GLU A 249 -14.33 0.82 8.24
N GLN A 250 -15.59 1.24 8.25
CA GLN A 250 -16.65 0.70 7.42
C GLN A 250 -17.23 1.82 6.58
N GLY A 251 -17.13 1.70 5.26
CA GLY A 251 -17.70 2.70 4.36
C GLY A 251 -17.32 2.43 2.91
N ARG A 252 -18.19 2.84 2.00
CA ARG A 252 -17.83 3.04 0.59
C ARG A 252 -16.91 4.26 0.38
N GLY A 253 -16.76 5.07 1.43
CA GLY A 253 -15.90 6.24 1.45
C GLY A 253 -14.45 5.84 1.47
N SER A 254 -13.76 6.20 0.40
CA SER A 254 -12.34 6.04 0.13
C SER A 254 -11.44 7.00 0.92
N ASP A 255 -12.01 7.82 1.81
CA ASP A 255 -11.31 8.96 2.39
C ASP A 255 -10.44 8.55 3.58
N TRP A 256 -9.14 8.51 3.32
CA TRP A 256 -8.12 8.36 4.34
C TRP A 256 -7.30 9.64 4.43
N ILE A 257 -7.04 10.09 5.64
CA ILE A 257 -5.94 11.00 5.93
C ILE A 257 -4.72 10.13 6.17
N ARG A 258 -3.65 10.37 5.41
CA ARG A 258 -2.36 9.72 5.61
C ARG A 258 -1.32 10.78 5.89
N CYS A 259 -0.59 10.63 6.98
CA CYS A 259 0.48 11.54 7.33
C CYS A 259 1.79 10.80 7.52
N ARG A 260 2.87 11.46 7.10
CA ARG A 260 4.24 11.08 7.43
C ARG A 260 4.75 12.01 8.51
N LEU A 261 5.29 11.47 9.59
CA LEU A 261 5.64 12.24 10.79
C LEU A 261 7.03 11.89 11.28
N ARG A 262 7.61 12.81 12.04
CA ARG A 262 8.74 12.52 12.91
C ARG A 262 8.30 11.61 14.04
N ASP A 263 9.19 10.72 14.45
CA ASP A 263 8.96 9.88 15.61
C ASP A 263 9.41 10.63 16.88
N ASP A 264 8.62 11.58 17.36
CA ASP A 264 8.91 12.39 18.56
C ASP A 264 7.93 12.11 19.73
N GLY A 265 6.99 11.19 19.55
CA GLY A 265 6.03 10.75 20.55
C GLY A 265 4.66 11.43 20.48
N SER A 266 4.48 12.47 19.63
CA SER A 266 3.18 13.14 19.48
C SER A 266 2.97 13.77 18.11
N PHE A 267 1.72 13.84 17.66
CA PHE A 267 1.39 14.52 16.41
C PHE A 267 0.02 15.17 16.50
N VAL A 268 -0.15 16.35 15.91
CA VAL A 268 -1.43 17.06 15.88
C VAL A 268 -2.01 17.02 14.46
N VAL A 269 -3.20 16.47 14.33
CA VAL A 269 -3.96 16.48 13.07
C VAL A 269 -4.87 17.70 13.08
N ALA A 270 -4.71 18.57 12.07
CA ALA A 270 -5.51 19.78 11.94
C ALA A 270 -7.01 19.46 11.77
N PRO A 271 -7.93 20.23 12.39
CA PRO A 271 -9.36 19.95 12.33
C PRO A 271 -9.91 20.02 10.90
N THR A 272 -9.34 20.90 10.08
CA THR A 272 -9.71 21.06 8.66
C THR A 272 -9.52 19.79 7.84
N LEU A 273 -8.56 18.93 8.21
CA LEU A 273 -8.39 17.64 7.56
C LEU A 273 -9.47 16.66 8.02
N LEU A 274 -9.80 16.65 9.32
CA LEU A 274 -10.78 15.76 9.93
C LEU A 274 -12.21 16.02 9.45
N GLN A 275 -12.55 17.28 9.15
CA GLN A 275 -13.87 17.67 8.61
C GLN A 275 -14.21 16.98 7.28
N ASN A 276 -13.20 16.50 6.54
CA ASN A 276 -13.40 15.78 5.28
C ASN A 276 -13.63 14.29 5.46
N LEU A 277 -13.44 13.75 6.67
CA LEU A 277 -13.75 12.36 6.94
C LEU A 277 -15.26 12.18 7.17
N PRO A 278 -15.81 10.99 6.82
CA PRO A 278 -17.18 10.66 7.19
C PRO A 278 -17.41 10.85 8.70
N ARG A 279 -18.57 11.35 9.10
CA ARG A 279 -18.87 11.52 10.54
C ARG A 279 -18.75 10.19 11.28
N ARG A 280 -18.03 10.23 12.40
CA ARG A 280 -17.87 9.10 13.31
C ARG A 280 -19.18 8.75 14.00
N SER A 281 -19.43 7.46 14.17
CA SER A 281 -20.55 6.94 14.95
C SER A 281 -20.22 5.56 15.50
N PRO A 282 -20.99 5.01 16.47
CA PRO A 282 -20.77 3.65 16.96
C PRO A 282 -20.83 2.57 15.87
N ARG A 283 -21.54 2.82 14.76
CA ARG A 283 -21.63 1.90 13.60
C ARG A 283 -20.57 2.19 12.53
N GLN A 284 -19.94 3.36 12.60
CA GLN A 284 -18.93 3.82 11.67
C GLN A 284 -17.81 4.53 12.45
N PRO A 285 -17.05 3.78 13.26
CA PRO A 285 -15.94 4.36 13.99
C PRO A 285 -14.86 4.82 13.01
N TRP A 286 -14.08 5.82 13.42
CA TRP A 286 -12.80 6.04 12.77
C TRP A 286 -11.80 5.00 13.24
N LEU A 287 -10.96 4.56 12.32
CA LEU A 287 -9.79 3.76 12.58
C LEU A 287 -8.56 4.66 12.47
N VAL A 288 -7.81 4.76 13.56
CA VAL A 288 -6.49 5.38 13.58
C VAL A 288 -5.46 4.28 13.60
N VAL A 289 -4.62 4.22 12.57
CA VAL A 289 -3.55 3.23 12.44
C VAL A 289 -2.22 3.92 12.39
N MET A 290 -1.29 3.42 13.20
CA MET A 290 0.08 3.89 13.27
C MET A 290 1.00 2.80 12.76
N VAL A 291 1.89 3.18 11.85
CA VAL A 291 2.77 2.26 11.15
C VAL A 291 4.19 2.73 11.36
N ARG A 292 4.98 1.94 12.08
CA ARG A 292 6.42 2.14 12.16
C ARG A 292 7.10 1.13 11.24
N SER A 293 7.94 1.60 10.32
CA SER A 293 8.61 0.71 9.36
C SER A 293 10.09 0.95 9.20
N THR A 294 10.82 -0.14 8.98
CA THR A 294 12.22 -0.16 8.56
C THR A 294 12.33 -0.86 7.21
N GLN A 295 13.41 -0.55 6.50
CA GLN A 295 13.70 -1.13 5.19
C GLN A 295 15.14 -1.63 5.14
N THR A 296 15.38 -2.71 4.41
CA THR A 296 16.72 -3.25 4.20
C THR A 296 16.85 -3.70 2.76
N ALA A 297 17.96 -3.35 2.12
CA ALA A 297 18.25 -3.80 0.76
C ALA A 297 18.43 -5.32 0.72
N MET A 298 18.06 -5.93 -0.41
CA MET A 298 18.23 -7.36 -0.63
C MET A 298 19.38 -7.63 -1.59
N PRO A 299 20.46 -8.28 -1.15
CA PRO A 299 21.55 -8.67 -2.04
C PRO A 299 21.03 -9.54 -3.18
N GLY A 300 21.43 -9.23 -4.42
CA GLY A 300 21.03 -9.98 -5.62
C GLY A 300 19.63 -9.66 -6.16
N PHE A 301 18.86 -8.80 -5.48
CA PHE A 301 17.55 -8.34 -5.95
C PHE A 301 17.55 -6.82 -6.03
N SER A 302 17.27 -6.29 -7.23
CA SER A 302 17.04 -4.87 -7.41
C SER A 302 15.57 -4.53 -7.17
N GLY A 303 15.27 -3.25 -6.90
CA GLY A 303 13.88 -2.82 -6.75
C GLY A 303 13.47 -2.60 -5.30
N THR A 304 12.33 -3.18 -4.90
CA THR A 304 11.68 -2.88 -3.62
C THR A 304 12.50 -3.46 -2.45
N PRO A 305 12.85 -2.65 -1.44
CA PRO A 305 13.55 -3.17 -0.26
C PRO A 305 12.63 -4.11 0.53
N LEU A 306 13.26 -5.05 1.25
CA LEU A 306 12.60 -5.82 2.29
C LEU A 306 12.05 -4.84 3.35
N ARG A 307 10.75 -4.91 3.63
CA ARG A 307 10.08 -4.01 4.55
C ARG A 307 9.57 -4.74 5.78
N LEU A 308 9.86 -4.17 6.95
CA LEU A 308 9.30 -4.60 8.22
C LEU A 308 8.38 -3.50 8.74
N GLU A 309 7.14 -3.85 9.07
CA GLU A 309 6.11 -2.94 9.55
C GLU A 309 5.59 -3.40 10.92
N LEU A 310 5.58 -2.48 11.88
CA LEU A 310 4.89 -2.62 13.16
C LEU A 310 3.64 -1.74 13.13
N ILE A 311 2.48 -2.37 13.24
CA ILE A 311 1.18 -1.75 13.10
C ILE A 311 0.46 -1.78 14.44
N ASP A 312 0.06 -0.62 14.92
CA ASP A 312 -0.87 -0.46 16.04
C ASP A 312 -2.12 0.27 15.56
N SER A 313 -3.28 -0.05 16.13
CA SER A 313 -4.53 0.58 15.74
C SER A 313 -5.47 0.82 16.91
N VAL A 314 -6.25 1.89 16.81
CA VAL A 314 -7.31 2.22 17.75
C VAL A 314 -8.56 2.65 17.00
N ARG A 315 -9.72 2.24 17.52
CA ARG A 315 -11.03 2.72 17.09
C ARG A 315 -11.43 3.95 17.88
N VAL A 316 -12.01 4.93 17.19
CA VAL A 316 -12.46 6.19 17.77
C VAL A 316 -13.96 6.32 17.51
N MET A 317 -14.75 6.13 18.58
CA MET A 317 -16.23 6.13 18.58
C MET A 317 -16.82 7.42 19.13
#